data_AF-A0A3E2TAV1-F1
#
_entry.id   AF-A0A3E2TAV1-F1
#
_cell.length_a   1.000
_cell.length_b   1.000
_cell.length_c   1.000
_cell.angle_alpha   90.00
_cell.angle_beta   90.00
_cell.angle_gamma   90.00
#
_symmetry.space_group_name_H-M   'P 1'
#
loop_
_entity.id
_entity.type
_entity.pdbx_description
1 polymer ?
#
loop_
_entity_poly.entity_id
_entity_poly.type
_entity_poly.pdbx_seq_one_letter_code
_entity_poly.pdbx_strand_id
1 'polypeptide(L)'
;MWKALDRIVSAIIRRLFKPKYHVERVERYQLPGRLRIVKWCAAPADAPEDELRRIFSIVDEPQCDDMVVWFYSSLEDIGRKPFDVALLERSGKNAWPTIRRPT
;
A
#
# COMPACT_ATOMS: atom_id res chain seq x y z
N MET A 1 -4.69 -6.18 -38.73
CA MET A 1 -3.36 -5.93 -38.12
C MET A 1 -3.39 -4.84 -37.05
N TRP A 2 -4.18 -3.77 -37.19
CA TRP A 2 -4.29 -2.66 -36.22
C TRP A 2 -4.82 -3.04 -34.82
N LYS A 3 -5.85 -3.91 -34.75
CA LYS A 3 -6.50 -4.33 -33.49
C LYS A 3 -5.59 -5.13 -32.53
N ALA A 4 -4.58 -5.81 -33.06
CA ALA A 4 -3.61 -6.55 -32.25
C ALA A 4 -2.58 -5.61 -31.62
N LEU A 5 -2.13 -4.61 -32.38
CA LEU A 5 -1.23 -3.57 -31.90
C LEU A 5 -1.89 -2.72 -30.80
N ASP A 6 -3.15 -2.34 -30.99
CA ASP A 6 -3.92 -1.59 -29.97
C ASP A 6 -4.10 -2.39 -28.67
N ARG A 7 -4.29 -3.71 -28.75
CA ARG A 7 -4.38 -4.57 -27.55
C ARG A 7 -3.04 -4.66 -26.83
N ILE A 8 -1.94 -4.77 -27.56
CA ILE A 8 -0.58 -4.84 -26.99
C ILE A 8 -0.22 -3.49 -26.35
N VAL A 9 -0.42 -2.38 -27.06
CA VAL A 9 -0.16 -1.04 -26.55
C VAL A 9 -1.08 -0.72 -25.37
N SER A 10 -2.36 -1.06 -25.44
CA SER A 10 -3.28 -0.91 -24.29
C SER A 10 -2.90 -1.80 -23.11
N ALA A 11 -2.38 -3.00 -23.33
CA ALA A 11 -1.90 -3.87 -22.26
C ALA A 11 -0.62 -3.33 -21.62
N ILE A 12 0.29 -2.76 -22.42
CA ILE A 12 1.52 -2.10 -21.96
C ILE A 12 1.18 -0.83 -21.17
N ILE A 13 0.30 0.03 -21.71
CA ILE A 13 -0.20 1.21 -21.02
C ILE A 13 -0.94 0.81 -19.75
N ARG A 14 -1.85 -0.18 -19.78
CA ARG A 14 -2.50 -0.68 -18.55
C ARG A 14 -1.50 -1.28 -17.56
N ARG A 15 -0.38 -1.85 -18.00
CA ARG A 15 0.67 -2.36 -17.11
C ARG A 15 1.54 -1.24 -16.54
N LEU A 16 1.75 -0.17 -17.30
CA LEU A 16 2.44 1.06 -16.88
C LEU A 16 1.58 1.95 -15.98
N PHE A 17 0.26 1.93 -16.15
CA PHE A 17 -0.69 2.85 -15.52
C PHE A 17 -1.72 2.17 -14.60
N LYS A 18 -1.70 0.84 -14.42
CA LYS A 18 -2.44 0.21 -13.31
C LYS A 18 -1.85 0.71 -12.00
N PRO A 19 -2.68 0.95 -10.96
CA PRO A 19 -2.13 1.12 -9.63
C PRO A 19 -1.32 -0.16 -9.33
N LYS A 20 -0.01 -0.01 -9.18
CA LYS A 20 0.91 -1.10 -8.84
C LYS A 20 0.62 -1.69 -7.44
N TYR A 21 -0.36 -1.13 -6.75
CA TYR A 21 -0.77 -1.53 -5.42
C TYR A 21 -2.27 -1.78 -5.33
N HIS A 22 -2.67 -2.60 -4.37
CA HIS A 22 -4.06 -2.92 -4.08
C HIS A 22 -4.27 -2.95 -2.57
N VAL A 23 -5.29 -2.27 -2.06
CA VAL A 23 -5.68 -2.37 -0.64
C VAL A 23 -6.68 -3.51 -0.50
N GLU A 24 -6.25 -4.61 0.12
CA GLU A 24 -7.08 -5.81 0.29
C GLU A 24 -7.94 -5.73 1.54
N ARG A 25 -7.37 -5.25 2.64
CA ARG A 25 -8.01 -5.23 3.96
C ARG A 25 -7.81 -3.88 4.61
N VAL A 26 -8.84 -3.43 5.32
CA VAL A 26 -8.80 -2.24 6.17
C VAL A 26 -9.47 -2.58 7.50
N GLU A 27 -8.78 -2.29 8.59
CA GLU A 27 -9.31 -2.45 9.93
C GLU A 27 -9.22 -1.15 10.70
N ARG A 28 -10.25 -0.90 11.51
CA ARG A 28 -10.37 0.30 12.31
C ARG A 28 -10.47 -0.10 13.78
N TYR A 29 -9.55 0.43 14.57
CA TYR A 29 -9.42 0.16 15.98
C TYR A 29 -9.73 1.45 16.75
N GLN A 30 -10.87 1.49 17.42
CA GLN A 30 -11.19 2.55 18.36
C GLN A 30 -10.53 2.23 19.70
N LEU A 31 -9.45 2.95 20.01
CA LEU A 31 -8.74 2.86 21.27
C LEU A 31 -9.15 4.05 22.16
N PRO A 32 -8.89 4.00 23.49
CA PRO A 32 -9.22 5.11 24.38
C PRO A 32 -8.61 6.43 23.87
N GLY A 33 -9.46 7.37 23.46
CA GLY A 33 -9.07 8.69 22.96
C GLY A 33 -8.37 8.72 21.60
N ARG A 34 -8.26 7.60 20.87
CA ARG A 34 -7.56 7.56 19.57
C ARG A 34 -8.14 6.54 18.59
N LEU A 35 -8.19 6.90 17.31
CA LEU A 35 -8.53 6.01 16.21
C LEU A 35 -7.26 5.54 15.51
N ARG A 36 -7.04 4.22 15.48
CA ARG A 36 -5.98 3.59 14.69
C ARG A 36 -6.56 2.88 13.48
N ILE A 37 -6.00 3.11 12.30
CA ILE A 37 -6.36 2.40 11.07
C ILE A 37 -5.19 1.52 10.63
N VAL A 38 -5.48 0.28 10.29
CA VAL A 38 -4.51 -0.65 9.71
C VAL A 38 -4.97 -1.03 8.31
N LYS A 39 -4.09 -0.94 7.32
CA LYS A 39 -4.36 -1.37 5.94
C LYS A 39 -3.35 -2.41 5.50
N TRP A 40 -3.81 -3.39 4.76
CA TRP A 40 -2.98 -4.39 4.11
C TRP A 40 -3.02 -4.14 2.62
N CYS A 41 -1.85 -3.88 2.05
CA CYS A 41 -1.69 -3.50 0.66
C CYS A 41 -0.81 -4.53 -0.05
N ALA A 42 -1.19 -4.97 -1.25
CA ALA A 42 -0.23 -5.54 -2.18
C ALA A 42 0.57 -4.42 -2.85
N ALA A 43 1.87 -4.63 -3.08
CA ALA A 43 2.78 -3.76 -3.84
C ALA A 43 3.91 -4.61 -4.44
N PRO A 44 4.66 -4.12 -5.45
CA PRO A 44 5.81 -4.85 -5.98
C PRO A 44 6.84 -5.17 -4.88
N ALA A 45 7.44 -6.36 -4.93
CA ALA A 45 8.40 -6.82 -3.92
C ALA A 45 9.60 -5.88 -3.75
N ASP A 46 10.04 -5.31 -4.86
CA ASP A 46 11.17 -4.39 -4.99
C ASP A 46 10.75 -2.91 -5.04
N ALA A 47 9.51 -2.59 -4.65
CA ALA A 47 8.99 -1.22 -4.69
C ALA A 47 9.94 -0.28 -3.92
N PRO A 48 10.47 0.79 -4.55
CA PRO A 48 11.35 1.74 -3.88
C PRO A 48 10.59 2.51 -2.79
N GLU A 49 11.32 3.06 -1.82
CA GLU A 49 10.70 3.79 -0.70
C GLU A 49 9.81 4.93 -1.16
N ASP A 50 10.21 5.69 -2.19
CA ASP A 50 9.39 6.77 -2.74
C ASP A 50 8.07 6.28 -3.32
N GLU A 51 8.06 5.09 -3.93
CA GLU A 51 6.83 4.47 -4.41
C GLU A 51 5.94 4.05 -3.25
N LEU A 52 6.51 3.46 -2.19
CA LEU A 52 5.77 3.10 -0.98
C LEU A 52 5.20 4.33 -0.26
N ARG A 53 5.96 5.43 -0.17
CA ARG A 53 5.50 6.70 0.38
C ARG A 53 4.37 7.29 -0.46
N ARG A 54 4.49 7.24 -1.79
CA ARG A 54 3.42 7.67 -2.69
C ARG A 54 2.15 6.86 -2.48
N ILE A 55 2.26 5.54 -2.37
CA ILE A 55 1.11 4.67 -2.09
C ILE A 55 0.50 5.04 -0.74
N PHE A 56 1.33 5.17 0.30
CA PHE A 56 0.89 5.59 1.62
C PHE A 56 0.13 6.90 1.57
N SER A 57 0.65 7.95 0.93
CA SER A 57 -0.03 9.24 0.80
C SER A 57 -1.39 9.17 0.10
N ILE A 58 -1.61 8.19 -0.79
CA ILE A 58 -2.90 8.00 -1.44
C ILE A 58 -3.89 7.29 -0.50
N VAL A 59 -3.42 6.31 0.27
CA VAL A 59 -4.28 5.51 1.15
C VAL A 59 -4.42 6.12 2.54
N ASP A 60 -3.57 7.07 2.93
CA ASP A 60 -3.58 7.68 4.25
C ASP A 60 -4.93 8.33 4.55
N GLU A 61 -5.34 8.25 5.81
CA GLU A 61 -6.56 8.85 6.33
C GLU A 61 -6.14 9.90 7.38
N PRO A 62 -5.87 11.16 6.99
CA PRO A 62 -5.29 12.17 7.88
C PRO A 62 -6.12 12.45 9.15
N GLN A 63 -7.40 12.13 9.12
CA GLN A 63 -8.32 12.24 10.26
C GLN A 63 -8.06 11.22 11.37
N CYS A 64 -7.41 10.09 11.08
CA CYS A 64 -7.08 9.10 12.11
C CYS A 64 -5.78 9.47 12.84
N ASP A 65 -5.74 9.14 14.13
CA ASP A 65 -4.61 9.45 14.99
C ASP A 65 -3.39 8.63 14.59
N ASP A 66 -3.56 7.32 14.39
CA ASP A 66 -2.49 6.41 14.01
C ASP A 66 -2.87 5.65 12.73
N MET A 67 -1.93 5.56 11.78
CA MET A 67 -2.13 4.73 10.59
C MET A 67 -0.95 3.80 10.35
N VAL A 68 -1.26 2.54 10.04
CA VAL A 68 -0.27 1.52 9.71
C VAL A 68 -0.63 0.84 8.41
N VAL A 69 0.32 0.74 7.49
CA VAL A 69 0.16 0.09 6.18
C VAL A 69 1.17 -1.02 6.03
N TRP A 70 0.67 -2.25 5.90
CA TRP A 70 1.46 -3.45 5.71
C TRP A 70 1.51 -3.74 4.22
N PHE A 71 2.70 -3.75 3.63
CA PHE A 71 2.90 -4.02 2.22
C PHE A 71 3.32 -5.47 1.99
N TYR A 72 2.62 -6.12 1.07
CA TYR A 72 2.81 -7.52 0.69
C TYR A 72 3.12 -7.64 -0.80
N SER A 73 3.94 -8.61 -1.16
CA SER A 73 4.29 -8.88 -2.57
C SER A 73 3.17 -9.64 -3.30
N SER A 74 2.30 -10.32 -2.55
CA SER A 74 1.18 -11.13 -3.04
C SER A 74 -0.07 -10.91 -2.19
N LEU A 75 -1.24 -10.96 -2.83
CA LEU A 75 -2.53 -10.94 -2.13
C LEU A 75 -2.73 -12.19 -1.26
N GLU A 76 -2.19 -13.33 -1.68
CA GLU A 76 -2.34 -14.61 -0.97
C GLU A 76 -1.66 -14.62 0.40
N ASP A 77 -0.67 -13.75 0.57
CA ASP A 77 0.15 -13.63 1.78
C ASP A 77 -0.40 -12.61 2.79
N ILE A 78 -1.38 -11.80 2.37
CA ILE A 78 -1.96 -10.75 3.20
C ILE A 78 -2.58 -11.36 4.47
N GLY A 79 -2.09 -10.91 5.62
CA GLY A 79 -2.56 -11.34 6.94
C GLY A 79 -2.11 -12.73 7.39
N ARG A 80 -1.35 -13.49 6.58
CA ARG A 80 -0.81 -14.82 6.97
C ARG A 80 0.56 -14.75 7.63
N LYS A 81 1.39 -13.81 7.19
CA LYS A 81 2.72 -13.53 7.72
C LYS A 81 2.84 -12.03 8.03
N PRO A 82 3.84 -11.61 8.84
CA PRO A 82 4.28 -10.22 8.81
C PRO A 82 4.51 -9.77 7.36
N PHE A 83 4.38 -8.48 7.08
CA PHE A 83 4.65 -7.89 5.76
C PHE A 83 5.99 -8.38 5.16
N ASP A 84 6.06 -8.58 3.84
CA ASP A 84 7.27 -9.01 3.12
C ASP A 84 7.82 -7.96 2.13
N VAL A 85 7.16 -6.81 2.02
CA VAL A 85 7.67 -5.67 1.22
C VAL A 85 8.14 -4.56 2.14
N ALA A 86 7.24 -4.03 2.97
CA ALA A 86 7.52 -2.97 3.93
C ALA A 86 6.38 -2.77 4.91
N LEU A 87 6.67 -2.07 6.00
CA LEU A 87 5.70 -1.53 6.93
C LEU A 87 5.86 -0.02 6.99
N LEU A 88 4.77 0.70 6.76
CA LEU A 88 4.72 2.14 6.94
C LEU A 88 3.85 2.50 8.13
N GLU A 89 4.38 3.28 9.06
CA GLU A 89 3.69 3.69 10.29
C GLU A 89 3.72 5.21 10.46
N ARG A 90 2.54 5.81 10.56
CA ARG A 90 2.35 7.21 10.96
C ARG A 90 1.74 7.23 12.36
N SER A 91 2.48 7.78 13.32
CA SER A 91 2.03 7.97 14.69
C SER A 91 1.64 9.43 14.93
N GLY A 92 0.37 9.69 15.10
CA GLY A 92 -0.17 11.04 15.22
C GLY A 92 -0.60 11.66 13.88
N LYS A 93 -1.59 12.55 13.97
CA LYS A 93 -2.08 13.34 12.84
C LYS A 93 -0.92 14.17 12.25
N ASN A 94 -0.75 14.09 10.93
CA ASN A 94 0.27 14.85 10.17
C ASN A 94 1.73 14.45 10.42
N ALA A 95 2.00 13.39 11.19
CA ALA A 95 3.37 12.89 11.31
C ALA A 95 3.87 12.28 9.98
N TRP A 96 5.18 12.34 9.74
CA TRP A 96 5.78 11.63 8.62
C TRP A 96 5.78 10.13 8.89
N PRO A 97 5.31 9.26 7.95
CA PRO A 97 5.45 7.83 8.11
C PRO A 97 6.92 7.38 8.16
N THR A 98 7.22 6.50 9.11
CA THR A 98 8.44 5.70 9.14
C THR A 98 8.30 4.51 8.21
N ILE A 99 9.40 4.06 7.60
CA ILE A 99 9.44 2.88 6.72
C ILE A 99 10.32 1.84 7.39
N ARG A 100 9.83 0.60 7.43
CA ARG A 100 10.62 -0.56 7.85
C ARG A 100 10.54 -1.66 6.81
N ARG A 101 11.68 -2.23 6.44
CA ARG A 101 11.76 -3.42 5.57
C ARG A 101 11.80 -4.70 6.41
N PRO A 102 11.42 -5.85 5.83
CA PRO A 102 11.72 -7.15 6.44
C PRO A 102 13.23 -7.29 6.64
N THR A 103 13.63 -7.81 7.79
CA THR A 103 15.02 -8.21 8.10
C THR A 103 15.31 -9.61 7.62
#